data_AF-A0A550GMW2-F1
#
_entry.id   AF-A0A550GMW2-F1
#
_cell.length_a   1.000
_cell.length_b   1.000
_cell.length_c   1.000
_cell.angle_alpha   90.00
_cell.angle_beta   90.00
_cell.angle_gamma   90.00
#
_symmetry.space_group_name_H-M   'P 1'
#
loop_
_entity.id
_entity.type
_entity.pdbx_description
1 polymer ?
#
loop_
_entity_poly.entity_id
_entity_poly.type
_entity_poly.pdbx_seq_one_letter_code
_entity_poly.pdbx_strand_id
1 'polypeptide(L)'
;GYRGIKAQSSLDYRYFNEDVGYGLIFMSRLGAQVGVPTPHMDSIITIVSSIMQRDYRKEQKRTMDTLCLGGMSAEELDRLLA
;
A
#
# COMPACT_ATOMS: atom_id res chain seq x y z
N GLY A 1 -15.57 -10.08 11.23
CA GLY A 1 -16.50 -9.13 10.59
C GLY A 1 -17.52 -8.65 11.60
N TYR A 2 -18.13 -7.49 11.38
CA TYR A 2 -19.22 -6.99 12.24
C TYR A 2 -20.49 -7.83 12.04
N ARG A 3 -21.36 -7.90 13.06
CA ARG A 3 -22.60 -8.70 13.01
C ARG A 3 -23.45 -8.29 11.80
N GLY A 4 -23.65 -9.22 10.87
CA GLY A 4 -24.38 -8.98 9.62
C GLY A 4 -23.51 -8.64 8.40
N ILE A 5 -22.23 -8.29 8.58
CA ILE A 5 -21.30 -8.04 7.48
C ILE A 5 -20.55 -9.34 7.16
N LYS A 6 -20.79 -9.88 5.96
CA LYS A 6 -20.14 -11.08 5.46
C LYS A 6 -18.83 -10.74 4.75
N ALA A 7 -17.90 -11.70 4.76
CA ALA A 7 -16.77 -11.66 3.84
C ALA A 7 -17.25 -11.82 2.39
N GLN A 8 -16.43 -11.36 1.46
CA GLN A 8 -16.70 -11.49 0.04
C GLN A 8 -16.53 -12.94 -0.40
N SER A 9 -17.30 -13.36 -1.39
CA SER A 9 -17.26 -14.72 -1.93
C SER A 9 -16.09 -14.97 -2.88
N SER A 10 -15.38 -13.91 -3.28
CA SER A 10 -14.21 -13.96 -4.16
C SER A 10 -13.08 -13.11 -3.60
N LEU A 11 -11.84 -13.53 -3.91
CA LEU A 11 -10.64 -12.75 -3.61
C LEU A 11 -10.46 -11.56 -4.56
N ASP A 12 -10.98 -11.67 -5.78
CA ASP A 12 -11.02 -10.54 -6.71
C ASP A 12 -12.13 -9.57 -6.29
N TYR A 13 -11.75 -8.73 -5.33
CA TYR A 13 -12.59 -7.70 -4.75
C TYR A 13 -11.72 -6.52 -4.31
N ARG A 14 -12.35 -5.45 -3.82
CA ARG A 14 -11.65 -4.23 -3.44
C ARG A 14 -10.64 -4.42 -2.31
N TYR A 15 -10.81 -5.41 -1.42
CA TYR A 15 -9.91 -5.55 -0.26
C TYR A 15 -8.46 -5.78 -0.66
N PHE A 16 -8.18 -6.65 -1.62
CA PHE A 16 -6.80 -6.84 -2.10
C PHE A 16 -6.41 -5.80 -3.14
N ASN A 17 -7.31 -5.48 -4.06
CA ASN A 17 -6.99 -4.53 -5.13
C ASN A 17 -6.74 -3.11 -4.60
N GLU A 18 -7.55 -2.61 -3.66
CA GLU A 18 -7.42 -1.28 -3.06
C GLU A 18 -6.50 -1.27 -1.83
N ASP A 19 -6.80 -2.07 -0.80
CA ASP A 19 -6.07 -1.94 0.47
C ASP A 19 -4.62 -2.40 0.32
N VAL A 20 -4.36 -3.44 -0.47
CA VAL A 20 -2.98 -3.90 -0.73
C VAL A 20 -2.39 -3.19 -1.94
N GLY A 21 -3.06 -3.25 -3.09
CA GLY A 21 -2.52 -2.72 -4.35
C GLY A 21 -2.29 -1.21 -4.37
N TYR A 22 -3.05 -0.45 -3.59
CA TYR A 22 -2.84 1.00 -3.42
C TYR A 22 -2.38 1.33 -2.00
N GLY A 23 -3.11 0.92 -0.97
CA GLY A 23 -2.87 1.34 0.41
C GLY A 23 -1.52 0.89 0.95
N LEU A 24 -1.29 -0.43 1.04
CA LEU A 24 -0.04 -0.97 1.59
C LEU A 24 1.16 -0.66 0.69
N ILE A 25 0.98 -0.66 -0.64
CA ILE A 25 2.05 -0.23 -1.56
C ILE A 25 2.46 1.21 -1.26
N PHE A 26 1.50 2.14 -1.15
CA PHE A 26 1.78 3.53 -0.80
C PHE A 26 2.52 3.64 0.54
N MET A 27 2.01 3.00 1.59
CA MET A 27 2.62 3.07 2.93
C MET A 27 4.01 2.44 2.99
N SER A 28 4.22 1.31 2.31
CA SER A 28 5.55 0.66 2.23
C SER A 28 6.56 1.54 1.50
N ARG A 29 6.17 2.19 0.39
CA ARG A 29 7.05 3.12 -0.34
C ARG A 29 7.34 4.40 0.43
N LEU A 30 6.33 4.98 1.08
CA LEU A 30 6.52 6.13 1.96
C LEU A 30 7.48 5.79 3.10
N GLY A 31 7.26 4.65 3.78
CA GLY A 31 8.15 4.18 4.84
C GLY A 31 9.60 4.05 4.37
N ALA A 32 9.82 3.46 3.19
CA ALA A 32 11.16 3.38 2.60
C ALA A 32 11.77 4.77 2.32
N GLN A 33 10.99 5.71 1.78
CA GLN A 33 11.45 7.09 1.50
C GLN A 33 11.91 7.82 2.77
N VAL A 34 11.18 7.66 3.89
CA VAL A 34 11.49 8.34 5.16
C VAL A 34 12.29 7.50 6.15
N GLY A 35 12.84 6.34 5.71
CA GLY A 35 13.70 5.50 6.54
C GLY A 35 12.99 4.70 7.64
N VAL A 36 11.67 4.48 7.53
CA VAL A 36 10.87 3.68 8.47
C VAL A 36 10.61 2.28 7.90
N PRO A 37 11.15 1.21 8.50
CA PRO A 37 10.90 -0.15 8.06
C PRO A 37 9.42 -0.56 8.22
N THR A 38 8.86 -1.23 7.22
CA THR A 38 7.46 -1.74 7.24
C THR A 38 7.38 -3.26 6.97
N PRO A 39 8.16 -4.10 7.69
CA PRO A 39 8.37 -5.52 7.34
C PRO A 39 7.07 -6.34 7.30
N HIS A 40 6.10 -6.01 8.13
CA HIS A 40 4.80 -6.70 8.15
C HIS A 40 3.91 -6.30 6.97
N MET A 41 3.91 -5.02 6.57
CA MET A 41 3.20 -4.59 5.36
C MET A 41 3.81 -5.25 4.13
N ASP A 42 5.14 -5.30 4.05
CA ASP A 42 5.86 -5.98 2.97
C ASP A 42 5.53 -7.48 2.93
N SER A 43 5.46 -8.14 4.09
CA SER A 43 5.09 -9.55 4.15
C SER A 43 3.67 -9.79 3.61
N ILE A 44 2.72 -8.94 3.98
CA ILE A 44 1.33 -9.01 3.48
C ILE A 44 1.28 -8.77 1.97
N ILE A 45 1.99 -7.75 1.45
CA ILE A 45 2.07 -7.47 0.01
C ILE A 45 2.60 -8.69 -0.75
N THR A 46 3.62 -9.38 -0.21
CA THR A 46 4.16 -10.59 -0.84
C THR A 46 3.11 -11.69 -0.91
N ILE A 47 2.47 -12.02 0.21
CA ILE A 47 1.46 -13.08 0.27
C ILE A 47 0.31 -12.77 -0.68
N VAL A 48 -0.21 -11.53 -0.65
CA VAL A 48 -1.36 -11.14 -1.46
C VAL A 48 -1.01 -11.09 -2.95
N SER A 49 0.20 -10.64 -3.31
CA SER A 49 0.68 -10.71 -4.70
C SER A 49 0.71 -12.16 -5.22
N SER A 50 1.15 -13.10 -4.38
CA SER A 50 1.21 -14.52 -4.75
C SER A 50 -0.17 -15.15 -4.92
N ILE A 51 -1.11 -14.92 -4.00
CA ILE A 51 -2.46 -15.52 -4.12
C ILE A 51 -3.27 -14.90 -5.26
N MET A 52 -3.06 -13.61 -5.55
CA MET A 52 -3.71 -12.90 -6.64
C MET A 52 -3.01 -13.10 -7.99
N GLN A 53 -1.86 -13.79 -8.02
CA GLN A 53 -1.02 -13.95 -9.22
C GLN A 53 -0.74 -12.60 -9.91
N ARG A 54 -0.47 -11.58 -9.11
CA ARG A 54 -0.39 -10.18 -9.54
C ARG A 54 0.69 -9.44 -8.77
N ASP A 55 1.63 -8.82 -9.47
CA ASP A 55 2.75 -8.13 -8.83
C ASP A 55 2.39 -6.68 -8.48
N TYR A 56 1.78 -6.48 -7.31
CA TYR A 56 1.41 -5.15 -6.83
C TYR A 56 2.62 -4.22 -6.61
N ARG A 57 3.81 -4.78 -6.33
CA ARG A 57 5.04 -3.98 -6.16
C ARG A 57 5.57 -3.44 -7.47
N LYS A 58 5.37 -4.17 -8.57
CA LYS A 58 5.74 -3.70 -9.90
C LYS A 58 4.74 -2.70 -10.44
N GLU A 59 3.46 -2.85 -10.11
CA GLU A 59 2.42 -1.94 -10.61
C GLU A 59 2.52 -0.53 -10.06
N GLN A 60 2.88 -0.37 -8.78
CA GLN A 60 3.11 0.93 -8.12
C GLN A 60 2.04 1.99 -8.44
N LYS A 61 0.76 1.59 -8.49
CA LYS A 61 -0.31 2.46 -8.99
C LYS A 61 -0.50 3.75 -8.19
N ARG A 62 -0.07 3.78 -6.93
CA ARG A 62 -0.05 4.97 -6.08
C ARG A 62 1.12 4.93 -5.11
N THR A 63 2.04 5.86 -5.31
CA THR A 63 3.25 6.11 -4.52
C THR A 63 3.48 7.61 -4.37
N MET A 64 4.45 8.02 -3.55
CA MET A 64 4.88 9.42 -3.48
C MET A 64 5.33 9.95 -4.85
N ASP A 65 6.02 9.14 -5.65
CA ASP A 65 6.45 9.52 -7.01
C ASP A 65 5.26 9.83 -7.92
N THR A 66 4.21 8.98 -7.91
CA THR A 66 3.01 9.21 -8.73
C THR A 66 2.21 10.44 -8.30
N LEU A 67 2.45 10.94 -7.09
CA LEU A 67 1.83 12.14 -6.54
C LEU A 67 2.74 13.38 -6.65
N CYS A 68 3.90 13.25 -7.30
CA CYS A 68 4.91 14.30 -7.40
C CYS A 68 5.47 14.76 -6.03
N LEU A 69 5.50 13.86 -5.04
CA LEU A 69 6.03 14.07 -3.70
C LEU A 69 7.24 13.15 -3.40
N GLY A 70 7.74 12.47 -4.43
CA GLY A 70 8.89 11.58 -4.35
C GLY A 70 10.17 12.33 -3.92
N GLY A 71 10.96 11.71 -3.06
CA GLY A 71 12.24 12.24 -2.59
C GLY A 71 12.14 13.34 -1.52
N MET A 72 10.94 13.83 -1.20
CA MET A 72 10.76 14.78 -0.09
C MET A 72 11.05 14.12 1.27
N SER A 73 11.68 14.87 2.17
CA SER A 73 11.89 14.43 3.56
C SER A 73 10.59 14.43 4.36
N ALA A 74 10.59 13.78 5.53
CA ALA A 74 9.44 13.81 6.43
C ALA A 74 9.07 15.24 6.85
N GLU A 75 10.08 16.09 7.10
CA GLU A 75 9.91 17.49 7.48
C GLU A 75 9.36 18.35 6.34
N GLU A 76 9.77 18.09 5.10
CA GLU A 76 9.23 18.79 3.92
C GLU A 76 7.77 18.41 3.69
N LEU A 77 7.43 17.13 3.87
CA LEU A 77 6.06 16.65 3.79
C LEU A 77 5.18 17.23 4.90
N ASP A 78 5.67 17.26 6.14
CA ASP A 78 4.97 17.88 7.27
C ASP A 78 4.65 19.35 6.99
N ARG A 79 5.63 20.11 6.51
CA ARG A 79 5.43 21.52 6.15
C ARG A 79 4.44 21.73 5.00
N LEU A 80 4.41 20.83 4.03
CA LEU A 80 3.53 20.93 2.87
C LEU A 80 2.08 20.56 3.19
N LEU A 81 1.86 19.61 4.09
CA LEU A 81 0.56 18.98 4.37
C LEU A 81 -0.15 19.53 5.62
N ALA A 82 0.57 20.23 6.50
CA ALA A 82 0.01 20.93 7.66
C ALA A 82 -0.81 22.17 7.25
#